data_AF-A0AAQ2XWY7-F1
#
_entry.id   AF-A0AAQ2XWY7-F1
#
_cell.length_a   1.000
_cell.length_b   1.000
_cell.length_c   1.000
_cell.angle_alpha   90.00
_cell.angle_beta   90.00
_cell.angle_gamma   90.00
#
_symmetry.space_group_name_H-M   'P 1'
#
loop_
_entity.id
_entity.type
_entity.pdbx_description
1 polymer ?
#
loop_
_entity_poly.entity_id
_entity_poly.type
_entity_poly.pdbx_seq_one_letter_code
_entity_poly.pdbx_strand_id
1 'polypeptide(L)' 'MSEKDIYRFKVLSDVREKRLRQVDAAVILNVSVRHIRRLLNRLSTLEAQSLAHAARGRPSNRRYSEDF' A
#
# COMPACT_ATOMS: atom_id res chain seq x y z
N MET A 1 -3.50 12.96 -0.74
CA MET A 1 -2.51 11.93 -0.33
C MET A 1 -2.06 12.37 1.04
N SER A 2 -2.54 11.72 2.10
CA SER A 2 -2.19 12.12 3.46
C SER A 2 -0.77 11.66 3.81
N GLU A 3 -0.11 12.29 4.78
CA GLU A 3 1.16 11.81 5.33
C GLU A 3 1.09 10.34 5.76
N LYS A 4 -0.09 9.92 6.27
CA LYS A 4 -0.37 8.52 6.63
C LYS A 4 -0.34 7.60 5.42
N ASP A 5 -0.78 8.04 4.25
CA ASP A 5 -0.74 7.27 3.01
C ASP A 5 0.69 7.14 2.49
N ILE A 6 1.47 8.23 2.56
CA ILE A 6 2.89 8.25 2.19
C ILE A 6 3.68 7.28 3.09
N TYR A 7 3.45 7.34 4.40
CA TYR A 7 4.07 6.44 5.36
C TYR A 7 3.71 4.98 5.10
N ARG A 8 2.41 4.70 4.87
CA ARG A 8 1.93 3.35 4.56
C ARG A 8 2.53 2.81 3.26
N PHE A 9 2.64 3.64 2.23
CA PHE A 9 3.26 3.28 0.97
C PHE A 9 4.75 2.94 1.13
N LYS A 10 5.49 3.75 1.90
CA LYS A 10 6.91 3.48 2.21
C LYS A 10 7.09 2.12 2.89
N VAL A 11 6.32 1.85 3.96
CA VAL A 11 6.40 0.58 4.69
C VAL A 11 6.06 -0.61 3.81
N LEU A 12 5.03 -0.52 2.96
CA LEU A 12 4.67 -1.59 2.02
C LEU A 12 5.74 -1.79 0.93
N SER A 13 6.41 -0.72 0.49
CA SER A 13 7.50 -0.79 -0.48
C SER A 13 8.72 -1.50 0.11
N ASP A 14 9.08 -1.20 1.35
CA ASP A 14 10.18 -1.87 2.07
C ASP A 14 9.91 -3.37 2.24
N VAL A 15 8.65 -3.77 2.47
CA VAL A 15 8.26 -5.19 2.52
C VAL A 15 8.39 -5.86 1.16
N ARG A 16 7.97 -5.19 0.08
CA ARG A 16 8.07 -5.71 -1.28
C ARG A 16 9.53 -5.93 -1.70
N GLU A 17 10.40 -4.98 -1.35
CA GLU A 17 11.84 -5.05 -1.61
C GLU A 17 12.57 -6.00 -0.66
N LYS A 18 11.84 -6.74 0.19
CA LYS A 18 12.37 -7.68 1.19
C LYS A 18 13.32 -7.03 2.20
N ARG A 19 13.27 -5.70 2.34
CA ARG A 19 14.01 -4.92 3.35
C ARG A 19 13.32 -4.96 4.72
N LEU A 20 12.02 -5.26 4.75
CA LEU A 20 11.19 -5.36 5.97
C LEU A 20 10.33 -6.63 5.95
N ARG A 21 10.17 -7.32 7.09
CA ARG A 21 9.31 -8.51 7.15
C ARG A 21 7.84 -8.09 7.25
N GLN A 22 6.93 -8.93 6.73
CA GLN A 22 5.47 -8.67 6.80
C GLN A 22 4.96 -8.58 8.26
N VAL A 23 5.59 -9.31 9.19
CA VAL A 23 5.27 -9.27 10.62
C VAL A 23 5.64 -7.94 11.25
N ASP A 24 6.80 -7.39 10.90
CA ASP A 24 7.27 -6.11 11.42
C ASP A 24 6.43 -4.96 10.85
N ALA A 25 6.11 -5.01 9.56
CA ALA A 25 5.22 -4.04 8.92
C ALA A 25 3.79 -4.06 9.49
N ALA A 26 3.30 -5.23 9.91
CA ALA A 26 2.01 -5.36 10.58
C ALA A 26 1.99 -4.62 11.93
N VAL A 27 3.08 -4.73 12.71
CA VAL A 27 3.25 -3.98 13.96
C VAL A 27 3.34 -2.47 13.67
N ILE A 28 4.18 -2.06 12.73
CA ILE A 28 4.39 -0.65 12.36
C ILE A 28 3.10 0.04 11.92
N LEU A 29 2.30 -0.64 11.08
CA LEU A 29 1.06 -0.09 10.55
C LEU A 29 -0.16 -0.39 11.44
N ASN A 30 0.03 -1.05 12.58
CA ASN A 30 -1.02 -1.49 13.48
C ASN A 30 -2.16 -2.24 12.77
N VAL A 31 -1.80 -3.22 11.94
CA VAL A 31 -2.74 -4.07 11.20
C VAL A 31 -2.31 -5.53 11.21
N SER A 32 -3.20 -6.45 10.86
CA SER A 32 -2.82 -7.86 10.76
C SER A 32 -1.91 -8.13 9.56
N VAL A 33 -1.07 -9.16 9.67
CA VAL A 33 -0.22 -9.66 8.57
C VAL A 33 -1.05 -10.03 7.32
N ARG A 34 -2.27 -10.53 7.51
CA ARG A 34 -3.22 -10.79 6.41
C ARG A 34 -3.61 -9.50 5.68
N HIS A 35 -3.76 -8.40 6.41
CA HIS A 35 -4.02 -7.08 5.81
C HIS A 35 -2.81 -6.59 5.02
N ILE A 36 -1.59 -6.74 5.52
CA ILE A 36 -0.35 -6.46 4.76
C ILE A 36 -0.33 -7.24 3.44
N ARG A 37 -0.59 -8.55 3.49
CA ARG A 37 -0.65 -9.39 2.28
C ARG A 37 -1.71 -8.90 1.28
N ARG A 38 -2.90 -8.53 1.75
CA ARG A 38 -3.96 -7.96 0.89
C ARG A 38 -3.52 -6.65 0.24
N LEU A 39 -2.82 -5.79 0.96
CA LEU A 39 -2.32 -4.52 0.44
C LEU A 39 -1.24 -4.73 -0.62
N LEU A 40 -0.30 -5.64 -0.37
CA LEU A 40 0.74 -6.01 -1.34
C LEU A 40 0.15 -6.62 -2.61
N ASN A 41 -0.82 -7.54 -2.48
CA ASN A 41 -1.51 -8.11 -3.64
C ASN A 41 -2.23 -7.01 -4.44
N ARG A 42 -2.88 -6.07 -3.76
CA ARG A 42 -3.54 -4.94 -4.43
C ARG A 42 -2.53 -4.06 -5.17
N LEU A 43 -1.39 -3.75 -4.56
CA LEU A 43 -0.29 -3.02 -5.19
C LEU A 43 0.21 -3.74 -6.44
N SER A 44 0.47 -5.05 -6.36
CA SER A 44 0.93 -5.85 -7.50
C SER A 44 -0.11 -5.93 -8.62
N THR A 45 -1.40 -6.10 -8.29
CA THR A 45 -2.47 -6.09 -9.30
C THR A 45 -2.65 -4.72 -9.93
N LEU A 46 -2.47 -3.65 -9.16
CA LEU A 46 -2.51 -2.28 -9.68
C LEU A 46 -1.29 -1.99 -10.55
N GLU A 47 -0.11 -2.52 -10.24
CA GLU A 47 1.09 -2.40 -11.08
C GLU A 47 0.98 -3.20 -12.38
N ALA A 48 0.47 -4.44 -12.32
CA ALA A 48 0.20 -5.22 -13.53
C ALA A 48 -0.86 -4.55 -14.41
N GLN A 49 -1.91 -4.00 -13.79
CA GLN A 49 -2.93 -3.21 -14.50
C GLN A 49 -2.41 -1.83 -14.92
N SER A 50 -1.49 -1.19 -14.19
CA SER A 50 -0.94 0.14 -14.51
C SER A 50 0.22 0.08 -15.50
N LEU A 51 0.91 -1.06 -15.63
CA LEU A 51 1.80 -1.33 -16.75
C LEU A 51 0.99 -1.54 -18.03
N ALA A 52 -0.19 -2.16 -17.94
CA ALA A 52 -1.17 -2.17 -19.04
C ALA A 52 -1.86 -0.80 -19.24
N HIS A 53 -2.00 0.00 -18.18
CA HIS A 53 -2.57 1.36 -18.15
C HIS A 53 -1.49 2.42 -17.81
N ALA A 54 -0.38 2.47 -18.55
CA ALA A 54 0.71 3.43 -18.32
C ALA A 54 0.31 4.92 -18.54
N ALA A 55 -0.99 5.25 -18.56
CA ALA A 55 -1.53 6.57 -18.84
C ALA A 55 -2.43 7.18 -17.74
N ARG A 56 -2.87 6.49 -16.68
CA ARG A 56 -3.73 7.13 -15.66
C ARG A 56 -3.51 6.66 -14.21
N GLY A 57 -2.92 7.55 -13.42
CA GLY A 57 -2.82 7.45 -11.96
C GLY A 57 -4.18 7.41 -11.29
N ARG A 58 -4.60 6.23 -10.81
CA ARG A 58 -5.88 6.07 -10.10
C ARG A 58 -5.65 5.77 -8.62
N PRO A 59 -6.06 6.67 -7.70
CA PRO A 59 -5.98 6.42 -6.26
C PRO A 59 -7.06 5.44 -5.77
N SER A 60 -6.83 4.88 -4.56
CA SER A 60 -7.63 3.83 -3.92
C SER A 60 -9.12 4.18 -3.70
N ASN A 61 -10.02 3.21 -3.91
CA ASN A 61 -11.47 3.29 -3.63
C ASN A 61 -11.89 3.50 -2.14
N ARG A 62 -10.94 3.70 -1.21
CA ARG A 62 -11.22 4.06 0.19
C ARG A 62 -10.66 5.45 0.50
N ARG A 63 -11.21 6.47 -0.13
CA ARG A 63 -11.03 7.85 0.34
C ARG A 63 -11.84 7.96 1.63
N TYR A 64 -11.18 8.00 2.79
CA TYR A 64 -11.80 8.66 3.93
C TYR A 64 -11.90 10.14 3.52
N SER A 65 -13.06 10.76 3.72
CA SER A 65 -13.24 12.19 3.52
C SER A 65 -12.10 12.91 4.25
N GLU A 66 -11.37 13.75 3.53
CA GLU A 66 -10.47 14.71 4.15
C GLU A 66 -11.35 15.76 4.83
N ASP A 67 -11.77 15.46 6.06
CA ASP A 67 -12.13 16.48 7.05
C ASP A 67 -11.04 16.45 8.12
N PHE A 68 -10.53 17.65 8.42
CA PHE A 68 -9.43 18.09 9.31
C PHE A 68 -8.09 18.40 8.63
#